data_AF-B0DZS5-F1
#
_entry.id   AF-B0DZS5-F1
#
_cell.length_a   1.000
_cell.length_b   1.000
_cell.length_c   1.000
_cell.angle_alpha   90.00
_cell.angle_beta   90.00
_cell.angle_gamma   90.00
#
_symmetry.space_group_name_H-M   'P 1'
#
loop_
_entity.id
_entity.type
_entity.pdbx_description
1 polymer ?
#
loop_
_entity_poly.entity_id
_entity_poly.type
_entity_poly.pdbx_seq_one_letter_code
_entity_poly.pdbx_strand_id
1 'polypeptide(L)'
;MHWSLPFLFASCVLLPTVSAIPVPTQVDLGGDPNGIAYTDSNPNKELWHAGSKIVPQPQRGSLGALILGPQNVPLELQNADLLAPPTTDHGSVPNFKWPFSLSHSKLKQGGWSREQNGQRLLCYDVLLHG
;
A
#
# COMPACT_ATOMS: atom_id res chain seq x y z
N MET A 1 -21.48 -46.04 51.10
CA MET A 1 -21.51 -45.79 49.64
C MET A 1 -22.20 -44.46 49.41
N HIS A 2 -21.45 -43.37 49.27
CA HIS A 2 -21.96 -42.13 48.68
C HIS A 2 -20.74 -41.33 48.22
N TRP A 3 -20.67 -41.09 46.91
CA TRP A 3 -19.54 -40.51 46.21
C TRP A 3 -19.59 -38.96 46.19
N SER A 4 -18.43 -38.41 45.89
CA SER A 4 -18.01 -37.01 45.76
C SER A 4 -18.85 -36.13 44.82
N LEU A 5 -18.74 -34.80 44.96
CA LEU A 5 -18.21 -33.89 43.92
C LEU A 5 -18.14 -32.42 44.43
N PRO A 6 -16.98 -31.73 44.32
CA PRO A 6 -16.92 -30.29 44.48
C PRO A 6 -17.33 -29.58 43.18
N PHE A 7 -18.08 -28.49 43.33
CA PHE A 7 -18.54 -27.62 42.25
C PHE A 7 -17.36 -27.06 41.43
N LEU A 8 -17.24 -27.52 40.18
CA LEU A 8 -16.43 -26.88 39.14
C LEU A 8 -17.18 -25.66 38.62
N PHE A 9 -16.75 -24.45 38.97
CA PHE A 9 -17.14 -23.24 38.25
C PHE A 9 -16.38 -23.22 36.91
N ALA A 10 -17.02 -23.74 35.87
CA ALA A 10 -16.56 -23.56 34.50
C ALA A 10 -16.89 -22.13 34.05
N SER A 11 -15.91 -21.22 34.17
CA SER A 11 -15.96 -19.91 33.55
C SER A 11 -15.87 -20.08 32.03
N CYS A 12 -17.01 -20.04 31.35
CA CYS A 12 -17.09 -20.04 29.90
C CYS A 12 -16.86 -18.60 29.40
N VAL A 13 -15.61 -18.26 29.11
CA VAL A 13 -15.29 -17.00 28.42
C VAL A 13 -15.54 -17.23 26.93
N LEU A 14 -16.66 -16.68 26.44
CA LEU A 14 -16.95 -16.63 25.01
C LEU A 14 -16.01 -15.60 24.35
N LEU A 15 -15.05 -16.08 23.57
CA LEU A 15 -14.31 -15.25 22.62
C LEU A 15 -15.22 -14.98 21.41
N PRO A 16 -15.49 -13.72 21.01
CA PRO A 16 -16.08 -13.47 19.71
C PRO A 16 -15.01 -13.68 18.64
N THR A 17 -15.12 -14.78 17.88
CA THR A 17 -14.38 -14.90 16.61
C THR A 17 -15.07 -14.02 15.58
N VAL A 18 -14.55 -12.82 15.35
CA VAL A 18 -14.88 -12.05 14.15
C VAL A 18 -14.20 -12.74 12.97
N SER A 19 -14.95 -13.52 12.20
CA SER A 19 -14.53 -13.93 10.87
C SER A 19 -14.82 -12.78 9.91
N ALA A 20 -13.78 -12.04 9.53
CA ALA A 20 -13.89 -11.12 8.41
C ALA A 20 -14.00 -11.97 7.14
N ILE A 21 -15.18 -11.98 6.51
CA ILE A 21 -15.35 -12.48 5.14
C ILE A 21 -14.58 -11.49 4.26
N PRO A 22 -13.55 -11.91 3.50
CA PRO A 22 -12.96 -11.01 2.53
C PRO A 22 -14.05 -10.68 1.49
N VAL A 23 -14.46 -9.41 1.45
CA VAL A 23 -15.25 -8.90 0.34
C VAL A 23 -14.41 -9.13 -0.92
N PRO A 24 -14.92 -9.82 -1.95
CA PRO A 24 -14.22 -9.88 -3.22
C PRO A 24 -14.11 -8.44 -3.72
N THR A 25 -12.90 -7.92 -3.80
CA THR A 25 -12.61 -6.72 -4.59
C THR A 25 -12.91 -7.11 -6.03
N GLN A 26 -14.09 -6.75 -6.53
CA GLN A 26 -14.33 -6.78 -7.97
C GLN A 26 -13.33 -5.80 -8.57
N VAL A 27 -12.37 -6.34 -9.30
CA VAL A 27 -11.65 -5.58 -10.32
C VAL A 27 -12.68 -5.22 -11.37
N ASP A 28 -13.25 -4.03 -11.26
CA ASP A 28 -13.97 -3.42 -12.36
C ASP A 28 -12.92 -3.07 -13.42
N LEU A 29 -12.62 -4.03 -14.30
CA LEU A 29 -11.94 -3.79 -15.55
C LEU A 29 -12.91 -2.97 -16.38
N GLY A 30 -12.90 -1.63 -16.18
CA GLY A 30 -13.85 -0.66 -16.71
C GLY A 30 -14.41 -1.02 -18.10
N GLY A 31 -15.48 -1.80 -18.08
CA GLY A 31 -16.13 -2.36 -19.24
C GLY A 31 -17.58 -1.94 -19.17
N ASP A 32 -17.94 -1.02 -20.05
CA ASP A 32 -19.32 -0.55 -20.24
C ASP A 32 -20.29 -1.74 -20.34
N PRO A 33 -21.40 -1.79 -19.58
CA PRO A 33 -22.46 -2.78 -19.78
C PRO A 33 -23.11 -2.72 -21.17
N ASN A 34 -22.82 -1.69 -21.99
CA ASN A 34 -23.38 -1.52 -23.34
C ASN A 34 -22.47 -2.04 -24.48
N GLY A 35 -21.33 -2.66 -24.19
CA GLY A 35 -20.52 -3.35 -25.22
C GLY A 35 -19.89 -2.45 -26.28
N ILE A 36 -19.89 -1.12 -26.07
CA ILE A 36 -19.09 -0.19 -26.85
C ILE A 36 -17.67 -0.28 -26.27
N ALA A 37 -16.70 -0.67 -27.10
CA ALA A 37 -15.30 -0.55 -26.72
C ALA A 37 -15.00 0.94 -26.55
N TYR A 38 -14.98 1.44 -25.30
CA TYR A 38 -14.24 2.65 -25.01
C TYR A 38 -12.82 2.37 -25.48
N THR A 39 -12.39 3.03 -26.57
CA THR A 39 -10.97 3.11 -26.86
C THR A 39 -10.38 3.83 -25.66
N ASP A 40 -9.81 3.08 -24.72
CA ASP A 40 -9.22 3.63 -23.50
C ASP A 40 -7.89 4.32 -23.85
N SER A 41 -7.95 5.31 -24.73
CA SER A 41 -6.85 6.17 -25.16
C SER A 41 -6.30 7.02 -24.01
N ASN A 42 -6.68 6.72 -22.76
CA ASN A 42 -6.16 7.37 -21.56
C ASN A 42 -4.67 6.99 -21.40
N PRO A 43 -3.73 7.92 -21.63
CA PRO A 43 -2.31 7.65 -21.44
C PRO A 43 -1.96 7.41 -19.96
N ASN A 44 -2.86 7.77 -19.05
CA ASN A 44 -2.69 7.78 -17.60
C ASN A 44 -3.41 6.63 -16.90
N LYS A 45 -3.70 5.54 -17.60
CA LYS A 45 -4.21 4.34 -16.92
C LYS A 45 -3.19 3.77 -15.95
N GLU A 46 -3.69 3.14 -14.90
CA GLU A 46 -2.84 2.41 -13.96
C GLU A 46 -2.06 1.33 -14.71
N LEU A 47 -0.75 1.28 -14.48
CA LEU A 47 0.14 0.39 -15.24
C LEU A 47 0.23 -1.01 -14.62
N TRP A 48 0.20 -1.09 -13.28
CA TRP A 48 0.19 -2.33 -12.52
C TRP A 48 -0.34 -2.10 -11.11
N HIS A 49 -0.78 -3.17 -10.46
CA HIS A 49 -1.17 -3.20 -9.06
C HIS A 49 -0.13 -3.94 -8.20
N ALA A 50 -0.23 -3.82 -6.87
CA ALA A 50 0.71 -4.45 -5.92
C ALA A 50 0.81 -5.99 -6.03
N GLY A 51 -0.23 -6.66 -6.52
CA GLY A 51 -0.26 -8.11 -6.74
C GLY A 51 0.26 -8.58 -8.12
N SER A 52 0.72 -7.65 -8.97
CA SER A 52 1.13 -7.99 -10.34
C SER A 52 2.41 -8.82 -10.34
N LYS A 53 2.48 -9.81 -11.23
CA LYS A 53 3.63 -10.72 -11.38
C LYS A 53 4.56 -10.24 -12.49
N ILE A 54 5.03 -9.00 -12.38
CA ILE A 54 5.94 -8.37 -13.35
C ILE A 54 7.17 -7.79 -12.64
N VAL A 55 8.20 -7.44 -13.41
CA VAL A 55 9.27 -6.54 -12.97
C VAL A 55 8.92 -5.15 -13.50
N PRO A 56 8.42 -4.22 -12.65
CA PRO A 56 7.99 -2.90 -13.10
C PRO A 56 9.12 -2.12 -13.77
N GLN A 57 8.78 -1.31 -14.76
CA GLN A 57 9.74 -0.45 -15.45
C GLN A 57 9.18 0.97 -15.49
N PRO A 58 10.03 2.02 -15.45
CA PRO A 58 9.61 3.40 -15.54
C PRO A 58 9.28 3.75 -17.01
N GLN A 59 8.25 3.08 -17.55
CA GLN A 59 7.81 3.20 -18.93
C GLN A 59 6.31 3.40 -19.00
N ARG A 60 5.89 4.41 -19.77
CA ARG A 60 4.48 4.72 -20.03
C ARG A 60 4.31 5.07 -21.51
N GLY A 61 3.72 4.15 -22.27
CA GLY A 61 3.64 4.29 -23.73
C GLY A 61 5.03 4.37 -24.37
N SER A 62 5.30 5.44 -25.12
CA SER A 62 6.60 5.70 -25.75
C SER A 62 7.60 6.45 -24.86
N LEU A 63 7.24 6.73 -23.60
CA LEU A 63 8.08 7.47 -22.65
C LEU A 63 8.80 6.52 -21.69
N GLY A 64 10.00 6.91 -21.27
CA GLY A 64 10.80 6.19 -20.27
C GLY A 64 11.79 5.18 -20.84
N ALA A 65 12.40 4.39 -19.97
CA ALA A 65 13.44 3.42 -20.33
C ALA A 65 13.50 2.24 -19.34
N LEU A 66 14.29 1.24 -19.65
CA LEU A 66 14.53 0.09 -18.77
C LEU A 66 15.51 0.44 -17.65
N ILE A 67 15.25 -0.07 -16.45
CA ILE A 67 16.21 -0.11 -15.35
C ILE A 67 17.14 -1.30 -15.60
N LEU A 68 18.41 -0.99 -15.86
CA LEU A 68 19.46 -2.00 -16.09
C LEU A 68 20.11 -2.50 -14.79
N GLY A 69 19.84 -1.83 -13.66
CA GLY A 69 20.40 -2.14 -12.36
C GLY A 69 19.49 -3.01 -11.47
N PRO A 70 19.97 -3.36 -10.26
CA PRO A 70 19.15 -4.01 -9.24
C PRO A 70 17.93 -3.15 -8.87
N GLN A 71 16.80 -3.81 -8.62
CA GLN A 71 15.49 -3.20 -8.36
C GLN A 71 14.89 -3.72 -7.06
N ASN A 72 14.05 -2.90 -6.42
CA ASN A 72 13.24 -3.33 -5.29
C ASN A 72 11.80 -3.59 -5.79
N VAL A 73 11.66 -4.69 -6.55
CA VAL A 73 10.41 -5.07 -7.22
C VAL A 73 9.19 -5.05 -6.29
N PRO A 74 9.25 -5.57 -5.04
CA PRO A 74 8.11 -5.49 -4.13
C PRO A 74 7.68 -4.06 -3.80
N LEU A 75 8.62 -3.11 -3.72
CA LEU A 75 8.33 -1.71 -3.46
C LEU A 75 7.81 -1.00 -4.71
N GLU A 76 8.38 -1.31 -5.88
CA GLU A 76 7.96 -0.75 -7.17
C GLU A 76 6.53 -1.17 -7.54
N LEU A 77 6.16 -2.43 -7.25
CA LEU A 77 4.80 -2.92 -7.42
C LEU A 77 3.77 -2.14 -6.59
N GLN A 78 4.17 -1.62 -5.42
CA GLN A 78 3.30 -0.81 -4.54
C GLN A 78 3.20 0.66 -4.95
N ASN A 79 3.99 1.11 -5.92
CA ASN A 79 4.20 2.52 -6.23
C ASN A 79 4.21 2.79 -7.74
N ALA A 80 3.18 2.31 -8.46
CA ALA A 80 3.10 2.40 -9.91
C ALA A 80 3.28 3.83 -10.43
N ASP A 81 2.49 4.75 -9.91
CA ASP A 81 2.49 6.15 -10.32
C ASP A 81 3.69 6.97 -9.79
N LEU A 82 4.51 6.41 -8.89
CA LEU A 82 5.80 7.03 -8.55
C LEU A 82 6.92 6.57 -9.48
N LEU A 83 6.88 5.31 -9.94
CA LEU A 83 7.91 4.78 -10.85
C LEU A 83 7.68 5.26 -12.29
N ALA A 84 6.42 5.28 -12.73
CA ALA A 84 6.03 5.72 -14.07
C ALA A 84 4.85 6.70 -13.94
N PRO A 85 5.12 7.98 -13.63
CA PRO A 85 4.08 8.95 -13.30
C PRO A 85 3.10 9.18 -14.45
N PRO A 86 1.86 9.61 -14.15
CA PRO A 86 0.93 10.12 -15.14
C PRO A 86 1.56 11.24 -15.98
N THR A 87 1.18 11.35 -17.25
CA THR A 87 1.68 12.39 -18.16
C THR A 87 1.26 13.81 -17.76
N THR A 88 0.34 13.94 -16.80
CA THR A 88 -0.15 15.21 -16.24
C THR A 88 0.67 15.70 -15.04
N ASP A 89 1.61 14.91 -14.53
CA ASP A 89 2.44 15.28 -13.40
C ASP A 89 3.62 16.14 -13.88
N HIS A 90 3.82 17.29 -13.23
CA HIS A 90 4.78 18.29 -13.67
C HIS A 90 5.41 19.04 -12.50
N GLY A 91 6.64 19.52 -12.70
CA GLY A 91 7.34 20.36 -11.74
C GLY A 91 8.00 19.57 -10.61
N SER A 92 8.58 20.33 -9.67
CA SER A 92 9.19 19.77 -8.46
C SER A 92 8.20 19.87 -7.31
N VAL A 93 7.76 18.71 -6.83
CA VAL A 93 6.81 18.58 -5.72
C VAL A 93 7.50 17.78 -4.61
N PRO A 94 7.46 18.23 -3.35
CA PRO A 94 8.10 17.51 -2.25
C PRO A 94 7.46 16.13 -2.02
N ASN A 95 8.21 15.22 -1.40
CA ASN A 95 7.68 13.89 -1.09
C ASN A 95 6.61 13.97 0.01
N PHE A 96 5.41 13.47 -0.30
CA PHE A 96 4.30 13.39 0.65
C PHE A 96 4.06 11.98 1.20
N LYS A 97 4.74 10.96 0.67
CA LYS A 97 4.53 9.57 1.05
C LYS A 97 5.72 9.06 1.87
N TRP A 98 5.43 8.67 3.11
CA TRP A 98 6.39 7.94 3.94
C TRP A 98 5.72 6.73 4.60
N PRO A 99 6.12 5.50 4.26
CA PRO A 99 5.56 4.32 4.89
C PRO A 99 6.16 4.11 6.28
N PHE A 100 5.30 3.93 7.28
CA PHE A 100 5.69 3.70 8.68
C PHE A 100 6.52 2.41 8.89
N SER A 101 6.50 1.49 7.92
CA SER A 101 7.36 0.31 7.88
C SER A 101 8.84 0.68 7.77
N LEU A 102 9.17 1.80 7.12
CA LEU A 102 10.53 2.36 7.03
C LEU A 102 10.89 3.23 8.25
N SER A 103 9.94 3.46 9.17
CA SER A 103 10.21 4.21 10.39
C SER A 103 10.98 3.39 11.42
N HIS A 104 11.88 4.06 12.15
CA HIS A 104 12.68 3.44 13.19
C HIS A 104 11.77 3.01 14.34
N SER A 105 11.91 1.76 14.77
CA SER A 105 11.11 1.20 15.86
C SER A 105 11.87 1.27 17.17
N LYS A 106 11.31 1.97 18.15
CA LYS A 106 11.80 1.99 19.54
C LYS A 106 11.12 0.84 20.28
N LEU A 107 11.89 -0.21 20.60
CA LEU A 107 11.42 -1.35 21.39
C LEU A 107 11.56 -1.05 22.89
N LYS A 108 10.55 -1.41 23.68
CA LYS A 108 10.49 -1.21 25.14
C LYS A 108 9.88 -2.44 25.82
N GLN A 109 10.02 -2.54 27.14
CA GLN A 109 9.35 -3.60 27.90
C GLN A 109 7.83 -3.46 27.72
N GLY A 110 7.20 -4.51 27.17
CA GLY A 110 5.76 -4.53 26.93
C GLY A 110 5.29 -3.88 25.62
N GLY A 111 6.18 -3.44 24.73
CA GLY A 111 5.73 -2.94 23.42
C GLY A 111 6.78 -2.26 22.56
N TRP A 112 6.29 -1.56 21.53
CA TRP A 112 7.10 -0.78 20.61
C TRP A 112 6.37 0.49 20.21
N SER A 113 7.13 1.51 19.84
CA SER A 113 6.61 2.73 19.21
C SER A 113 7.43 3.07 17.98
N ARG A 114 6.81 3.74 17.01
CA ARG A 114 7.52 4.39 15.91
C ARG A 114 6.93 5.77 15.72
N GLU A 115 7.69 6.64 15.06
CA GLU A 115 7.30 8.01 14.82
C GLU A 115 7.64 8.42 13.40
N GLN A 116 6.88 9.39 12.89
CA GLN A 116 7.13 10.08 11.65
C GLN A 116 7.19 11.56 11.98
N ASN A 117 8.31 12.20 11.68
CA ASN A 117 8.55 13.61 11.96
C ASN A 117 8.81 14.37 10.65
N GLY A 118 8.79 15.71 10.73
CA GLY A 118 9.05 16.57 9.57
C GLY A 118 10.42 16.33 8.92
N GLN A 119 11.42 15.84 9.66
CA GLN A 119 12.73 15.51 9.08
C GLN A 119 12.67 14.29 8.15
N ARG A 120 11.72 13.37 8.37
CA ARG A 120 11.51 12.19 7.51
C ARG A 120 10.54 12.43 6.37
N LEU A 121 9.72 13.47 6.48
CA LEU A 121 8.82 13.99 5.45
C LEU A 121 9.10 15.47 5.25
N LEU A 122 10.24 15.78 4.63
CA LEU A 122 10.56 17.19 4.34
C LEU A 122 9.71 17.66 3.16
N CYS A 123 8.61 18.34 3.49
CA CYS A 123 7.85 19.22 2.60
C CYS A 123 8.19 20.71 2.84
N TYR A 124 9.05 21.04 3.80
CA TYR A 124 9.12 22.37 4.40
C TYR A 124 10.39 23.19 4.12
N ASP A 125 11.21 22.87 3.10
CA ASP A 125 12.48 23.58 2.87
C ASP A 125 12.66 24.09 1.42
N VAL A 126 11.70 24.88 0.92
CA VAL A 126 11.85 25.70 -0.31
C VAL A 126 11.39 27.17 -0.12
N LEU A 127 10.91 27.58 1.06
CA LEU A 127 10.27 28.90 1.24
C LEU A 127 10.85 29.79 2.36
N LEU A 128 12.02 29.52 2.93
CA LEU A 128 12.59 30.35 4.01
C LEU A 128 14.05 30.79 3.80
N HIS A 129 14.45 31.04 2.55
CA HIS A 129 15.67 31.81 2.27
C HIS A 129 15.40 32.82 1.14
N GLY A 130 14.87 33.98 1.53
CA GLY A 130 14.75 35.20 0.75
C GLY A 130 14.91 36.40 1.67
#